data_AF-A0A9D6Q1N7-F1
#
_entry.id   AF-A0A9D6Q1N7-F1
#
_cell.length_a   1.000
_cell.length_b   1.000
_cell.length_c   1.000
_cell.angle_alpha   90.00
_cell.angle_beta   90.00
_cell.angle_gamma   90.00
#
_symmetry.space_group_name_H-M   'P 1'
#
loop_
_entity.id
_entity.type
_entity.pdbx_description
1 polymer ?
#
loop_
_entity_poly.entity_id
_entity_poly.type
_entity_poly.pdbx_seq_one_letter_code
_entity_poly.pdbx_strand_id
1 'polypeptide(L)' 'MAKTAEVVKPKYLIDENGHKTAVVINLKDYKNLLEFIEDLEDANDLLKAEKKATRFTPYEKFRQGWLKS' A
#
# COMPACT_ATOMS: atom_id res chain seq x y z
N MET A 1 -2.89 -8.22 14.05
CA MET A 1 -3.83 -7.27 14.67
C MET A 1 -3.98 -6.12 13.71
N ALA A 2 -5.15 -5.90 13.12
CA ALA A 2 -5.37 -4.69 12.33
C ALA A 2 -5.06 -3.51 13.25
N LYS A 3 -4.04 -2.72 12.93
CA LYS A 3 -3.85 -1.38 13.53
C LYS A 3 -5.20 -0.70 13.31
N THR A 4 -6.04 -0.66 14.34
CA THR A 4 -7.24 0.17 14.34
C THR A 4 -6.77 1.52 13.87
N ALA A 5 -7.25 1.94 12.69
CA ALA A 5 -6.88 3.21 12.09
C ALA A 5 -6.94 4.25 13.21
N GLU A 6 -5.77 4.72 13.68
CA GLU A 6 -5.72 5.87 14.56
C GLU A 6 -6.62 6.89 13.88
N VAL A 7 -7.66 7.36 14.58
CA VAL A 7 -8.65 8.24 13.98
C VAL A 7 -7.90 9.47 13.50
N VAL A 8 -7.61 9.51 12.20
CA VAL A 8 -6.94 10.63 11.56
C VAL A 8 -7.82 11.83 11.83
N LYS A 9 -7.23 12.93 12.29
CA LYS A 9 -7.94 14.18 12.55
C LYS A 9 -7.62 15.17 11.43
N PRO A 10 -8.25 15.03 10.24
CA PRO A 10 -7.96 15.87 9.10
C PRO A 10 -8.41 17.31 9.34
N LYS A 11 -7.60 18.26 8.87
CA LYS A 11 -8.04 19.63 8.60
C LYS A 11 -8.32 19.75 7.11
N TYR A 12 -9.28 20.57 6.73
CA TYR A 12 -9.65 20.76 5.32
C TYR A 12 -9.33 22.17 4.87
N LEU A 13 -8.80 22.29 3.66
CA LEU A 13 -8.76 23.54 2.90
C LEU A 13 -10.08 23.67 2.15
N ILE A 14 -10.71 24.83 2.29
CA ILE A 14 -12.04 25.14 1.76
C ILE A 14 -11.87 26.23 0.70
N ASP A 15 -12.50 26.07 -0.47
CA ASP A 15 -12.54 27.09 -1.52
C ASP A 15 -13.54 28.22 -1.21
N GLU A 16 -13.60 29.22 -2.08
CA GLU A 16 -14.51 30.37 -1.95
C GLU A 16 -16.00 29.98 -1.99
N ASN A 17 -16.32 28.81 -2.55
CA ASN A 17 -17.68 28.27 -2.65
C ASN A 17 -18.04 27.34 -1.48
N GLY A 18 -17.14 27.14 -0.51
CA GLY A 18 -17.36 26.26 0.63
C GLY A 18 -17.02 24.79 0.39
N HIS A 19 -16.42 24.44 -0.76
CA HIS A 19 -16.04 23.07 -1.07
C HIS A 19 -14.66 22.70 -0.50
N LYS A 20 -14.54 21.47 0.00
CA LYS A 20 -13.25 20.91 0.46
C LYS A 20 -12.39 20.57 -0.75
N THR A 21 -11.25 21.23 -0.91
CA THR A 21 -10.34 21.03 -2.06
C THR A 21 -9.09 20.24 -1.70
N ALA A 22 -8.67 20.30 -0.44
CA ALA A 22 -7.52 19.53 0.04
C ALA A 22 -7.67 19.17 1.51
N VAL A 23 -6.89 18.16 1.92
CA VAL A 23 -6.82 17.68 3.29
C VAL A 23 -5.41 17.85 3.83
N VAL A 24 -5.30 18.36 5.05
CA VAL A 24 -4.05 18.47 5.80
C VAL A 24 -4.12 17.48 6.95
N ILE A 25 -3.20 16.54 6.96
CA ILE A 25 -2.99 15.55 8.02
C ILE A 25 -1.58 15.69 8.56
N ASN A 26 -1.34 15.17 9.77
CA ASN A 26 0.00 15.19 10.31
C ASN A 26 0.90 14.20 9.52
N LEU A 27 2.22 14.41 9.56
CA LEU A 27 3.15 13.61 8.77
C LEU A 27 3.18 12.12 9.16
N LYS A 28 2.93 11.80 10.44
CA LYS A 28 2.86 10.42 10.93
C LYS A 28 1.64 9.71 10.31
N ASP A 29 0.48 10.35 10.33
CA ASP A 29 -0.76 9.84 9.75
C ASP A 29 -0.60 9.64 8.24
N TYR A 30 0.05 10.57 7.54
CA TYR A 30 0.35 10.43 6.11
C TYR A 30 1.22 9.21 5.82
N LYS A 31 2.31 9.01 6.57
CA LYS A 31 3.20 7.85 6.42
C LYS A 31 2.47 6.53 6.72
N ASN A 32 1.67 6.50 7.78
CA ASN A 32 0.88 5.32 8.12
C ASN A 32 -0.15 5.00 7.03
N LEU A 33 -0.76 6.02 6.43
CA LEU A 33 -1.72 5.83 5.33
C LEU A 33 -1.02 5.29 4.08
N LEU A 34 0.16 5.81 3.74
CA LEU A 34 0.97 5.27 2.64
C LEU A 34 1.35 3.81 2.87
N GLU A 35 1.91 3.48 4.03
CA GLU A 35 2.29 2.09 4.39
C GLU A 35 1.09 1.15 4.27
N PHE A 36 -0.09 1.57 4.73
CA PHE A 36 -1.31 0.77 4.61
C PHE A 36 -1.76 0.56 3.16
N ILE A 37 -1.59 1.57 2.29
CA ILE A 37 -1.91 1.43 0.86
C ILE A 37 -0.92 0.47 0.19
N GLU A 38 0.37 0.59 0.49
CA GLU A 38 1.42 -0.31 -0.02
C GLU A 38 1.14 -1.76 0.38
N ASP A 39 0.79 -2.02 1.65
CA ASP A 39 0.40 -3.35 2.13
C ASP A 39 -0.76 -3.95 1.33
N LEU A 40 -1.76 -3.14 0.95
CA LEU A 40 -2.91 -3.58 0.16
C LEU A 40 -2.53 -3.84 -1.30
N GLU A 41 -1.65 -3.02 -1.88
CA GLU A 41 -1.14 -3.20 -3.23
C GLU A 41 -0.30 -4.48 -3.34
N ASP A 42 0.60 -4.73 -2.39
CA ASP A 42 1.40 -5.96 -2.31
C ASP A 42 0.52 -7.20 -2.16
N ALA A 43 -0.50 -7.15 -1.30
CA ALA A 43 -1.47 -8.24 -1.15
C ALA A 43 -2.23 -8.52 -2.45
N ASN A 44 -2.64 -7.47 -3.18
CA ASN A 44 -3.31 -7.61 -4.46
C ASN A 44 -2.38 -8.19 -5.53
N ASP A 45 -1.10 -7.82 -5.52
CA ASP A 45 -0.12 -8.35 -6.47
C ASP A 45 0.19 -9.83 -6.22
N LEU A 46 0.22 -10.27 -4.96
CA LEU A 46 0.27 -11.70 -4.63
C LEU A 46 -0.95 -12.46 -5.18
N LEU A 47 -2.16 -11.93 -5.00
CA LEU A 47 -3.39 -12.53 -5.54
C LEU A 47 -3.39 -12.58 -7.07
N LYS A 48 -2.88 -11.54 -7.74
CA LYS A 48 -2.72 -11.53 -9.20
C LYS A 48 -1.68 -12.57 -9.64
N ALA A 49 -0.56 -12.68 -8.93
CA ALA A 49 0.48 -13.65 -9.21
C ALA A 49 -0.04 -15.08 -9.08
N GLU A 50 -0.81 -15.38 -8.04
CA GLU A 50 -1.47 -16.68 -7.85
C GLU A 50 -2.43 -16.99 -9.01
N LYS A 51 -3.31 -16.05 -9.36
CA LYS A 51 -4.25 -16.23 -10.49
C LYS A 51 -3.57 -16.45 -11.84
N LYS A 52 -2.41 -15.81 -12.05
CA LYS A 52 -1.64 -15.90 -13.30
C LYS A 52 -0.58 -17.00 -13.28
N ALA A 53 -0.40 -17.69 -12.15
CA ALA A 53 0.65 -18.68 -12.01
C ALA A 53 0.37 -19.87 -12.93
N THR A 54 1.17 -20.00 -13.99
CA THR A 54 1.16 -21.17 -14.87
C THR A 54 2.06 -22.28 -14.33
N ARG A 55 3.02 -21.94 -13.48
CA ARG A 55 3.98 -22.87 -12.85
C ARG A 55 4.55 -22.30 -11.55
N PHE A 56 4.93 -23.19 -10.64
CA PHE A 56 5.67 -22.86 -9.43
C PHE A 56 7.16 -23.17 -9.60
N THR A 57 8.05 -22.26 -9.17
CA THR A 57 9.50 -22.50 -9.16
C THR A 57 9.97 -22.62 -7.71
N PRO A 58 10.57 -23.76 -7.31
CA PRO A 58 11.17 -23.90 -5.99
C PRO A 58 12.19 -22.80 -5.71
N TYR A 59 12.22 -22.32 -4.47
CA TYR A 59 13.00 -21.15 -4.07
C TYR A 59 14.50 -21.31 -4.38
N GLU A 60 15.05 -22.50 -4.17
CA GLU A 60 16.47 -22.81 -4.42
C GLU A 60 16.81 -22.65 -5.90
N LYS A 61 15.91 -23.11 -6.79
CA LYS A 61 16.08 -22.97 -8.26
C LYS A 61 15.95 -21.52 -8.69
N PHE A 62 14.98 -20.79 -8.14
CA PHE A 62 14.80 -19.36 -8.40
C PHE A 62 16.05 -18.57 -8.00
N ARG A 63 16.54 -18.77 -6.76
CA ARG A 63 17.69 -18.05 -6.19
C ARG A 63 18.98 -18.28 -6.98
N GLN A 64 19.22 -19.52 -7.44
CA GLN A 64 20.37 -19.84 -8.27
C GLN A 64 20.36 -19.13 -9.64
N GLY A 65 19.17 -18.92 -10.22
CA GLY A 65 19.03 -18.15 -11.47
C GLY A 65 19.24 -16.66 -11.24
N TRP A 66 18.66 -16.12 -10.17
CA TRP A 66 18.73 -14.69 -9.86
C TRP A 66 20.15 -14.21 -9.53
N LEU A 67 20.93 -14.97 -8.75
CA LEU A 67 22.31 -14.61 -8.39
C LEU A 67 23.33 -14.70 -9.55
N LYS A 68 22.95 -15.30 -10.67
CA LYS A 68 23.78 -15.40 -11.89
C LYS A 68 23.48 -14.30 -12.90
N SER A 69 22.52 -13.42 -12.61
CA SER A 69 22.04 -12.34 -13.48
C SER A 69 22.69 -11.01 -13.13
#